data_AF-A0A2S9Q210-F1
#
_entry.id   AF-A0A2S9Q210-F1
#
_cell.length_a   1.000
_cell.length_b   1.000
_cell.length_c   1.000
_cell.angle_alpha   90.00
_cell.angle_beta   90.00
_cell.angle_gamma   90.00
#
_symmetry.space_group_name_H-M   'P 1'
#
loop_
_entity.id
_entity.type
_entity.pdbx_description
1 polymer ?
#
loop_
_entity_poly.entity_id
_entity_poly.type
_entity_poly.pdbx_seq_one_letter_code
_entity_poly.pdbx_strand_id
1 'polypeptide(L)' 'MGGVLCAGFERHFWLARFLGAAVFLVGAAVGHVREILVNRNLSPGNAGAILWTDLVIPGVALLLYFTY' A
#
# COMPACT_ATOMS: atom_id res chain seq x y z
N MET A 1 -8.20 -12.57 -5.17
CA MET A 1 -8.86 -13.29 -6.28
C MET A 1 -8.83 -12.55 -7.64
N GLY A 2 -8.07 -11.47 -7.84
CA GLY A 2 -8.06 -10.71 -9.12
C GLY A 2 -6.78 -10.77 -9.95
N GLY A 3 -5.69 -11.36 -9.44
CA GLY A 3 -4.38 -11.36 -10.13
C GLY A 3 -4.11 -12.60 -10.99
N VAL A 4 -4.75 -13.73 -10.70
CA VAL A 4 -4.48 -15.02 -11.36
C VAL A 4 -5.08 -15.11 -12.76
N LEU A 5 -6.15 -14.35 -13.04
CA LEU A 5 -6.81 -14.35 -14.35
C LEU A 5 -6.17 -13.38 -15.37
N CYS A 6 -5.14 -12.62 -14.98
CA CYS A 6 -4.69 -11.43 -15.72
C CYS A 6 -3.24 -11.50 -16.21
N ALA A 7 -2.63 -12.68 -16.26
CA ALA A 7 -1.24 -12.87 -16.70
C ALA A 7 -0.96 -12.42 -18.16
N GLY A 8 -1.97 -12.00 -18.92
CA GLY A 8 -1.86 -11.54 -20.31
C GLY A 8 -2.40 -10.13 -20.62
N PHE A 9 -2.84 -9.34 -19.64
CA PHE A 9 -3.41 -7.99 -19.88
C PHE A 9 -2.40 -6.85 -19.69
N GLU A 10 -2.62 -5.80 -20.48
CA GLU A 10 -1.74 -4.66 -20.74
C GLU A 10 -1.31 -3.88 -19.49
N ARG A 11 -0.09 -3.30 -19.50
CA ARG A 11 0.53 -2.57 -18.37
C ARG A 11 -0.40 -1.59 -17.65
N HIS A 12 -1.29 -0.93 -18.37
CA HIS A 12 -2.25 0.04 -17.82
C HIS A 12 -3.27 -0.58 -16.85
N PHE A 13 -3.68 -1.84 -17.07
CA PHE A 13 -4.60 -2.54 -16.18
C PHE A 13 -3.95 -2.88 -14.83
N TRP A 14 -2.69 -3.31 -14.87
CA TRP A 14 -1.88 -3.55 -13.67
C TRP A 14 -1.66 -2.27 -12.88
N LEU A 15 -1.39 -1.14 -13.56
CA LEU A 15 -1.29 0.16 -12.93
C LEU A 15 -2.59 0.56 -12.22
N ALA A 16 -3.75 0.41 -12.87
CA ALA A 16 -5.04 0.75 -12.27
C ALA A 16 -5.33 -0.07 -11.00
N ARG A 17 -5.06 -1.37 -11.02
CA ARG A 17 -5.22 -2.24 -9.84
C ARG A 17 -4.25 -1.88 -8.72
N PHE A 18 -3.00 -1.57 -9.08
CA PHE A 18 -1.99 -1.14 -8.12
C PHE A 18 -2.37 0.19 -7.46
N LEU A 19 -2.83 1.18 -8.23
CA LEU A 19 -3.26 2.48 -7.71
C LEU A 19 -4.38 2.35 -6.68
N GLY A 20 -5.37 1.48 -6.92
CA GLY A 20 -6.43 1.22 -5.95
C GLY A 20 -5.88 0.66 -4.62
N ALA A 21 -4.93 -0.27 -4.68
CA ALA A 21 -4.28 -0.81 -3.48
C ALA A 21 -3.37 0.24 -2.80
N ALA A 22 -2.64 1.04 -3.57
CA ALA A 22 -1.76 2.08 -3.04
C ALA A 22 -2.52 3.17 -2.30
N VAL A 23 -3.65 3.64 -2.85
CA VAL A 23 -4.52 4.62 -2.17
C VAL A 23 -5.06 4.06 -0.85
N PHE A 24 -5.47 2.78 -0.83
CA PHE A 24 -5.93 2.14 0.39
C PHE A 24 -4.83 2.05 1.45
N LEU A 25 -3.63 1.60 1.08
CA LEU A 25 -2.50 1.46 2.00
C LEU A 25 -2.04 2.82 2.55
N VAL A 26 -1.91 3.83 1.70
CA VAL A 26 -1.56 5.19 2.15
C VAL A 26 -2.66 5.76 3.06
N GLY A 27 -3.93 5.50 2.76
CA GLY A 27 -5.05 5.85 3.65
C GLY A 27 -4.96 5.16 5.02
N ALA A 28 -4.60 3.88 5.05
CA ALA A 28 -4.37 3.13 6.29
C ALA A 28 -3.20 3.70 7.10
N ALA A 29 -2.07 4.03 6.45
CA ALA A 29 -0.95 4.70 7.10
C ALA A 29 -1.36 6.00 7.78
N VAL A 30 -2.18 6.84 7.12
CA VAL A 30 -2.70 8.07 7.73
C VAL A 30 -3.57 7.77 8.94
N GLY A 31 -4.42 6.74 8.88
CA GLY A 31 -5.22 6.27 10.00
C GLY A 31 -4.36 5.86 11.21
N HIS A 32 -3.30 5.09 10.95
CA HIS A 32 -2.33 4.67 11.96
C HIS A 32 -1.59 5.86 12.58
N VAL A 33 -1.11 6.82 11.77
CA VAL A 33 -0.49 8.05 12.25
C VAL A 33 -1.44 8.85 13.13
N ARG A 34 -2.72 8.97 12.73
CA ARG A 34 -3.73 9.66 13.53
C ARG A 34 -3.95 8.96 14.87
N GLU A 35 -4.05 7.63 14.91
CA GLU A 35 -4.15 6.84 16.14
C GLU A 35 -2.93 7.04 17.07
N ILE A 36 -1.72 7.08 16.49
CA ILE A 36 -0.49 7.34 17.24
C ILE A 36 -0.51 8.75 17.84
N LEU A 37 -0.95 9.75 17.08
CA LEU A 37 -0.96 11.14 17.54
C LEU A 37 -2.05 11.41 18.60
N VAL A 38 -3.27 10.88 18.40
CA VAL A 38 -4.42 11.16 19.26
C VAL A 38 -4.42 10.27 20.49
N ASN A 39 -4.20 8.97 20.31
CA ASN A 39 -4.37 7.96 21.36
C ASN A 39 -3.04 7.38 21.86
N ARG A 40 -1.89 7.80 21.31
CA ARG A 40 -0.56 7.25 21.64
C ARG A 40 -0.51 5.72 21.53
N ASN A 41 -1.31 5.17 20.62
CA ASN A 41 -1.40 3.73 20.39
C ASN A 41 -0.16 3.25 19.62
N LEU A 42 0.89 2.89 20.34
CA LEU A 42 2.12 2.31 19.78
C LEU A 42 2.10 0.78 19.77
N SER A 43 0.91 0.17 19.76
CA SER A 43 0.82 -1.28 19.66
C SER A 43 1.44 -1.77 18.35
N PRO A 44 2.00 -2.99 18.31
CA PRO A 44 2.58 -3.55 17.09
C PRO A 44 1.58 -3.64 15.91
N GLY A 45 0.27 -3.63 16.22
CA GLY A 45 -0.83 -3.61 15.26
C GLY A 45 -1.12 -2.24 14.62
N ASN A 46 -0.55 -1.16 15.16
CA ASN A 46 -0.84 0.21 14.77
C ASN A 46 0.42 1.04 14.47
N ALA A 47 1.56 0.69 15.06
CA ALA A 47 2.83 1.36 14.88
C ALA A 47 3.92 0.39 14.41
N GLY A 48 5.04 0.95 13.94
CA GLY A 48 6.20 0.16 13.52
C GLY A 48 5.96 -0.53 12.17
N ALA A 49 6.00 -1.86 12.15
CA ALA A 49 6.04 -2.65 10.93
C ALA A 49 4.84 -2.41 10.01
N ILE A 50 3.62 -2.33 10.55
CA ILE A 50 2.39 -2.13 9.75
C ILE A 50 2.39 -0.77 9.06
N LEU A 51 2.69 0.30 9.81
CA LEU A 51 2.79 1.64 9.26
C LEU A 51 3.88 1.72 8.16
N TRP A 52 5.01 1.05 8.35
CA TRP A 52 6.05 0.96 7.34
C TRP A 52 5.61 0.18 6.11
N THR A 53 4.93 -0.95 6.27
CA THR A 53 4.45 -1.74 5.12
C THR A 53 3.43 -0.97 4.28
N ASP A 54 2.58 -0.16 4.91
CA ASP A 54 1.60 0.67 4.22
C ASP A 54 2.23 1.75 3.31
N LEU A 55 3.49 2.14 3.58
CA LEU A 55 4.24 3.12 2.79
C LEU A 55 5.24 2.47 1.83
N VAL A 56 5.91 1.39 2.27
CA VAL A 56 6.97 0.72 1.48
C VAL A 56 6.38 -0.08 0.33
N ILE A 57 5.28 -0.80 0.54
CA ILE A 57 4.63 -1.60 -0.52
C ILE A 57 4.25 -0.74 -1.73
N PRO A 58 3.55 0.41 -1.57
CA PRO A 58 3.28 1.27 -2.70
C PRO A 58 4.55 1.89 -3.30
N GLY A 59 5.55 2.25 -2.48
CA GLY A 59 6.82 2.79 -3.00
C GLY A 59 7.58 1.80 -3.89
N VAL A 60 7.72 0.55 -3.46
CA VAL A 60 8.44 -0.51 -4.20
C VAL A 60 7.71 -0.86 -5.50
N ALA A 61 6.39 -0.98 -5.46
CA ALA A 61 5.60 -1.28 -6.66
C ALA A 61 5.60 -0.13 -7.67
N LEU A 62 5.62 1.12 -7.22
CA LEU A 62 5.81 2.28 -8.08
C LEU A 62 7.21 2.26 -8.72
N LEU A 63 8.25 1.93 -7.95
CA LEU A 63 9.61 1.79 -8.45
C LEU A 63 9.72 0.68 -9.52
N LEU A 64 9.13 -0.49 -9.27
CA LEU A 64 9.09 -1.59 -10.25
C LEU A 64 8.37 -1.20 -11.54
N TYR A 65 7.28 -0.41 -11.46
CA TYR A 65 6.57 0.06 -12.64
C TYR A 65 7.39 1.04 -13.49
N PHE A 66 8.26 1.85 -12.87
CA PHE A 66 9.12 2.78 -13.62
C PHE A 66 10.37 2.11 -14.18
N THR A 67 10.84 1.01 -13.60
CA THR A 67 12.07 0.32 -14.03
C THR A 67 11.86 -0.79 -15.06
N TYR A 68 10.64 -1.29 -15.23
CA TYR A 68 10.28 -2.37 -16.18
C TYR A 68 9.13 -1.97 -17.11
#